data_AF-A0A0V1CS24-F1
#
_entry.id   AF-A0A0V1CS24-F1
#
_cell.length_a   1.000
_cell.length_b   1.000
_cell.length_c   1.000
_cell.angle_alpha   90.00
_cell.angle_beta   90.00
_cell.angle_gamma   90.00
#
_symmetry.space_group_name_H-M   'P 1'
#
loop_
_entity.id
_entity.type
_entity.pdbx_description
1 polymer ?
#
loop_
_entity_poly.entity_id
_entity_poly.type
_entity_poly.pdbx_seq_one_letter_code
_entity_poly.pdbx_strand_id
1 'polypeptide(L)'
;MLVLFFRLLDTTMTELRHSIEHGAVLRNFLFEIFSLSAQDPLILFKYQSMLFKLECFTQERRNFVHNMIFVEIFNGRTTTEHLFSHFSSYGKVLHVEIRPENPHVAIVTFQTAEMARSACYICKEFHFPNYTIMCSYIYNLEDFFIKSVRNFLIMDAANSSIA
;
A
#
# COMPACT_ATOMS: atom_id res chain seq x y z
N MET A 1 -20.32 -32.23 4.72
CA MET A 1 -19.51 -31.57 3.66
C MET A 1 -20.12 -30.27 3.16
N LEU A 2 -21.37 -30.25 2.67
CA LEU A 2 -22.02 -29.04 2.11
C LEU A 2 -22.05 -27.84 3.08
N VAL A 3 -22.37 -28.05 4.36
CA VAL A 3 -22.43 -26.96 5.36
C VAL A 3 -21.06 -26.30 5.60
N LEU A 4 -19.98 -27.09 5.61
CA LEU A 4 -18.61 -26.57 5.73
C LEU A 4 -18.19 -25.77 4.50
N PHE A 5 -18.58 -26.24 3.31
CA PHE A 5 -18.33 -25.55 2.05
C PHE A 5 -19.03 -24.18 2.00
N PHE A 6 -20.31 -24.11 2.37
CA PHE A 6 -21.04 -22.83 2.41
C PHE A 6 -20.45 -21.84 3.41
N ARG A 7 -20.03 -22.29 4.60
CA ARG A 7 -19.37 -21.42 5.60
C ARG A 7 -18.04 -20.87 5.11
N LEU A 8 -17.22 -21.70 4.45
CA LEU A 8 -15.95 -21.27 3.84
C LEU A 8 -16.16 -20.25 2.72
N LEU A 9 -17.18 -20.46 1.88
CA LEU A 9 -17.53 -19.56 0.80
C LEU A 9 -18.00 -18.20 1.34
N ASP A 10 -18.88 -18.21 2.32
CA ASP A 10 -19.47 -17.01 2.93
C ASP A 10 -18.41 -16.16 3.65
N THR A 11 -17.50 -16.83 4.37
CA THR A 11 -16.35 -16.17 5.01
C THR A 11 -15.44 -15.52 3.97
N THR A 12 -15.12 -16.24 2.88
CA THR A 12 -14.26 -15.72 1.81
C THR A 12 -14.90 -14.54 1.07
N MET A 13 -16.22 -14.58 0.84
CA MET A 13 -16.96 -13.49 0.20
C MET A 13 -17.03 -12.26 1.08
N THR A 14 -17.22 -12.43 2.40
CA THR A 14 -17.23 -11.34 3.36
C THR A 14 -15.87 -10.64 3.45
N GLU A 15 -14.78 -11.41 3.49
CA GLU A 15 -13.40 -10.89 3.49
C GLU A 15 -13.06 -10.14 2.20
N LEU A 16 -13.48 -10.69 1.05
CA LEU A 16 -13.28 -10.04 -0.24
C LEU A 16 -14.06 -8.72 -0.29
N ARG A 17 -15.31 -8.71 0.18
CA ARG A 17 -16.14 -7.51 0.24
C ARG A 17 -15.54 -6.44 1.16
N HIS A 18 -15.02 -6.84 2.33
CA HIS A 18 -14.34 -5.92 3.24
C HIS A 18 -13.09 -5.29 2.60
N SER A 19 -12.29 -6.10 1.89
CA SER A 19 -11.14 -5.63 1.12
C SER A 19 -11.51 -4.70 -0.04
N ILE A 20 -12.67 -4.92 -0.67
CA ILE A 20 -13.19 -4.04 -1.71
C ILE A 20 -13.64 -2.71 -1.12
N GLU A 21 -14.46 -2.73 -0.06
CA GLU A 21 -15.07 -1.54 0.55
C GLU A 21 -14.04 -0.65 1.29
N HIS A 22 -13.15 -1.25 2.07
CA HIS A 22 -12.15 -0.50 2.85
C HIS A 22 -10.81 -0.41 2.13
N GLY A 23 -10.39 -1.48 1.46
CA GLY A 23 -9.08 -1.56 0.83
C GLY A 23 -8.95 -0.67 -0.40
N ALA A 24 -9.96 -0.56 -1.26
CA ALA A 24 -9.86 0.27 -2.47
C ALA A 24 -9.66 1.75 -2.12
N VAL A 25 -10.46 2.28 -1.18
CA VAL A 25 -10.34 3.67 -0.71
C VAL A 25 -8.96 3.93 -0.12
N LEU A 26 -8.44 3.00 0.67
CA LEU A 26 -7.15 3.16 1.32
C LEU A 26 -5.98 3.03 0.34
N ARG A 27 -6.05 2.09 -0.61
CA ARG A 27 -5.05 1.99 -1.70
C ARG A 27 -5.02 3.26 -2.53
N ASN A 28 -6.19 3.80 -2.91
CA ASN A 28 -6.28 5.08 -3.59
C ASN A 28 -5.57 6.20 -2.83
N PHE A 29 -5.84 6.30 -1.53
CA PHE A 29 -5.20 7.28 -0.65
C PHE A 29 -3.68 7.09 -0.57
N LEU A 30 -3.19 5.86 -0.40
CA LEU A 30 -1.75 5.58 -0.35
C LEU A 30 -1.05 5.91 -1.68
N PHE A 31 -1.65 5.57 -2.81
CA PHE A 31 -1.11 5.95 -4.12
C PHE A 31 -1.11 7.46 -4.35
N GLU A 32 -2.09 8.20 -3.84
CA GLU A 32 -2.05 9.66 -3.84
C GLU A 32 -0.83 10.19 -3.08
N ILE A 33 -0.49 9.61 -1.92
CA ILE A 33 0.71 9.95 -1.15
C ILE A 33 1.98 9.63 -1.96
N PHE A 34 2.06 8.46 -2.57
CA PHE A 34 3.23 8.05 -3.38
C PHE A 34 3.41 8.87 -4.67
N SER A 35 2.38 9.60 -5.09
CA SER A 35 2.40 10.42 -6.30
C SER A 35 2.67 11.90 -6.02
N LEU A 36 2.99 12.27 -4.77
CA LEU A 36 3.32 13.65 -4.43
C LEU A 36 4.63 14.08 -5.12
N SER A 37 4.61 15.25 -5.74
CA SER A 37 5.74 15.81 -6.49
C SER A 37 5.92 17.28 -6.16
N ALA A 38 7.18 17.71 -5.96
CA ALA A 38 7.50 19.09 -5.58
C ALA A 38 7.25 20.08 -6.71
N GLN A 39 7.19 19.55 -7.93
CA GLN A 39 6.91 20.32 -9.15
C GLN A 39 5.41 20.53 -9.37
N ASP A 40 4.55 20.00 -8.49
CA ASP A 40 3.10 20.16 -8.59
C ASP A 40 2.65 21.51 -7.98
N PRO A 41 2.17 22.47 -8.80
CA PRO A 41 1.75 23.79 -8.29
C PRO A 41 0.52 23.72 -7.38
N LEU A 42 -0.22 22.60 -7.36
CA LEU A 42 -1.40 22.38 -6.53
C LEU A 42 -1.10 21.54 -5.28
N ILE A 43 0.17 21.36 -4.92
CA ILE A 43 0.56 20.45 -3.84
C ILE A 43 -0.06 20.80 -2.49
N LEU A 44 -0.15 22.09 -2.12
CA LEU A 44 -0.77 22.52 -0.87
C LEU A 44 -2.26 22.15 -0.81
N PHE A 45 -2.96 22.30 -1.92
CA PHE A 45 -4.37 21.91 -2.04
C PHE A 45 -4.52 20.38 -1.93
N LYS A 46 -3.66 19.61 -2.61
CA LYS A 46 -3.64 18.14 -2.51
C LYS A 46 -3.37 17.69 -1.08
N TYR A 47 -2.44 18.33 -0.38
CA TYR A 47 -2.15 18.06 1.02
C TYR A 47 -3.37 18.27 1.93
N GLN A 48 -4.03 19.43 1.81
CA GLN A 48 -5.25 19.72 2.58
C GLN A 48 -6.37 18.71 2.27
N SER A 49 -6.52 18.34 1.00
CA SER A 49 -7.49 17.31 0.58
C SER A 49 -7.18 15.95 1.22
N MET A 50 -5.92 15.52 1.22
CA MET A 50 -5.50 14.26 1.84
C MET A 50 -5.65 14.27 3.36
N LEU A 51 -5.32 15.38 4.03
CA LEU A 51 -5.58 15.55 5.48
C LEU A 51 -7.06 15.35 5.79
N PHE A 52 -7.94 16.03 5.05
CA PHE A 52 -9.38 15.90 5.23
C PHE A 52 -9.87 14.46 4.99
N LYS A 53 -9.36 13.78 3.96
CA LYS A 53 -9.65 12.35 3.72
C LYS A 53 -9.24 11.49 4.91
N LEU A 54 -8.03 11.70 5.45
CA LEU A 54 -7.50 10.96 6.59
C LEU A 54 -8.37 11.18 7.84
N GLU A 55 -8.77 12.41 8.13
CA GLU A 55 -9.69 12.75 9.22
C GLU A 55 -11.05 12.06 9.07
N CYS A 56 -11.57 11.96 7.84
CA CYS A 56 -12.83 11.28 7.55
C CYS A 56 -12.75 9.74 7.61
N PHE A 57 -11.57 9.14 7.74
CA PHE A 57 -11.45 7.68 7.83
C PHE A 57 -11.89 7.17 9.21
N THR A 58 -12.80 6.19 9.21
CA THR A 58 -13.14 5.43 10.41
C THR A 58 -11.93 4.69 10.96
N GLN A 59 -11.92 4.41 12.26
CA GLN A 59 -10.82 3.66 12.90
C GLN A 59 -10.62 2.28 12.24
N GLU A 60 -11.71 1.61 11.85
CA GLU A 60 -11.65 0.33 11.13
C GLU A 60 -10.89 0.46 9.82
N ARG A 61 -11.17 1.49 9.01
CA ARG A 61 -10.45 1.74 7.76
C ARG A 61 -8.98 2.06 8.01
N ARG A 62 -8.68 2.85 9.05
CA ARG A 62 -7.29 3.15 9.45
C ARG A 62 -6.55 1.88 9.84
N ASN A 63 -7.17 1.01 10.62
CA ASN A 63 -6.60 -0.28 11.02
C ASN A 63 -6.40 -1.23 9.83
N PHE A 64 -7.23 -1.12 8.79
CA PHE A 64 -7.09 -1.93 7.57
C PHE A 64 -5.76 -1.68 6.84
N VAL A 65 -5.07 -0.55 7.07
CA VAL A 65 -3.72 -0.31 6.52
C VAL A 65 -2.74 -1.40 6.93
N HIS A 66 -2.93 -2.00 8.10
CA HIS A 66 -2.04 -3.01 8.63
C HIS A 66 -2.12 -4.32 7.85
N ASN A 67 -3.17 -4.52 7.06
CA ASN A 67 -3.26 -5.63 6.13
C ASN A 67 -2.45 -5.39 4.84
N MET A 68 -1.82 -4.23 4.68
CA MET A 68 -1.11 -3.84 3.46
C MET A 68 0.40 -3.77 3.67
N ILE A 69 1.14 -4.18 2.64
CA ILE A 69 2.54 -3.84 2.46
C ILE A 69 2.70 -3.01 1.20
N PHE A 70 3.72 -2.16 1.18
CA PHE A 70 4.15 -1.50 -0.05
C PHE A 70 5.44 -2.13 -0.56
N VAL A 71 5.52 -2.25 -1.87
CA VAL A 71 6.60 -2.92 -2.57
C VAL A 71 7.19 -1.95 -3.57
N GLU A 72 8.45 -1.58 -3.37
CA GLU A 72 9.24 -0.78 -4.32
C GLU A 72 9.91 -1.72 -5.33
N ILE A 73 9.80 -1.40 -6.62
CA ILE A 73 10.26 -2.23 -7.74
C ILE A 73 11.36 -1.44 -8.47
N PHE A 74 12.61 -1.84 -8.27
CA PHE A 74 13.77 -1.05 -8.72
C PHE A 74 14.17 -1.30 -10.17
N ASN A 75 13.99 -2.53 -10.67
CA ASN A 75 14.44 -2.91 -12.01
C ASN A 75 13.50 -3.99 -12.55
N GLY A 76 12.96 -3.85 -13.76
CA GLY A 76 12.23 -4.94 -14.43
C GLY A 76 10.73 -4.72 -14.65
N ARG A 77 10.11 -5.65 -15.40
CA ARG A 77 8.67 -5.67 -15.73
C ARG A 77 7.93 -6.60 -14.77
N THR A 78 7.91 -6.23 -13.50
CA THR A 78 7.13 -6.97 -12.49
C THR A 78 5.64 -6.77 -12.77
N THR A 79 4.86 -7.84 -12.73
CA THR A 79 3.41 -7.80 -12.93
C THR A 79 2.68 -8.07 -11.62
N THR A 80 1.39 -7.76 -11.58
CA THR A 80 0.50 -8.11 -10.48
C THR A 80 0.49 -9.61 -10.20
N GLU A 81 0.58 -10.44 -11.24
CA GLU A 81 0.61 -11.91 -11.11
C GLU A 81 1.91 -12.40 -10.48
N HIS A 82 3.06 -11.81 -10.85
CA HIS A 82 4.35 -12.14 -10.24
C HIS A 82 4.34 -11.85 -8.74
N LEU A 83 3.87 -10.67 -8.35
CA LEU A 83 3.75 -10.29 -6.94
C LEU A 83 2.72 -11.16 -6.21
N PHE A 84 1.56 -11.40 -6.82
CA PHE A 84 0.53 -12.25 -6.22
C PHE A 84 1.08 -13.67 -5.95
N SER A 85 1.71 -14.28 -6.94
CA SER A 85 2.31 -15.61 -6.80
C SER A 85 3.40 -15.65 -5.74
N HIS A 86 4.27 -14.64 -5.71
CA HIS A 86 5.33 -14.56 -4.72
C HIS A 86 4.76 -14.39 -3.30
N PHE A 87 3.89 -13.42 -3.08
CA PHE A 87 3.39 -13.12 -1.74
C PHE A 87 2.40 -14.14 -1.19
N SER A 88 1.78 -14.93 -2.06
CA SER A 88 0.93 -16.06 -1.65
C SER A 88 1.70 -17.14 -0.88
N SER A 89 3.05 -17.19 -0.95
CA SER A 89 3.83 -18.10 -0.11
C SER A 89 3.89 -17.69 1.37
N TYR A 90 3.55 -16.45 1.70
CA TYR A 90 3.63 -15.91 3.07
C TYR A 90 2.26 -15.76 3.75
N GLY A 91 1.16 -15.91 3.00
CA GLY A 91 -0.20 -15.80 3.52
C GLY A 91 -1.25 -15.62 2.44
N LYS A 92 -2.52 -15.57 2.83
CA LYS A 92 -3.63 -15.33 1.91
C LYS A 92 -3.60 -13.88 1.42
N VAL A 93 -3.27 -13.70 0.14
CA VAL A 93 -3.33 -12.40 -0.55
C VAL A 93 -4.75 -12.14 -1.02
N LEU A 94 -5.31 -10.99 -0.64
CA LEU A 94 -6.63 -10.53 -1.08
C LEU A 94 -6.57 -9.67 -2.34
N HIS A 95 -5.52 -8.86 -2.50
CA HIS A 95 -5.37 -7.96 -3.64
C HIS A 95 -3.92 -7.58 -3.88
N VAL A 96 -3.56 -7.33 -5.14
CA VAL A 96 -2.29 -6.72 -5.55
C VAL A 96 -2.60 -5.61 -6.54
N GLU A 97 -2.02 -4.44 -6.34
CA GLU A 97 -2.21 -3.29 -7.24
C GLU A 97 -0.85 -2.71 -7.64
N ILE A 98 -0.63 -2.55 -8.94
CA ILE A 98 0.44 -1.74 -9.53
C ILE A 98 -0.25 -0.68 -10.37
N ARG A 99 0.09 0.59 -10.18
CA ARG A 99 -0.51 1.68 -10.96
C ARG A 99 0.28 2.01 -12.20
N PRO A 100 -0.37 2.20 -13.37
CA PRO A 100 0.32 2.62 -14.58
C PRO A 100 1.08 3.94 -14.42
N GLU A 101 0.56 4.85 -13.60
CA GLU A 101 1.17 6.16 -13.34
C GLU A 101 2.47 6.06 -12.52
N ASN A 102 2.62 4.99 -11.74
CA ASN A 102 3.82 4.73 -10.95
C ASN A 102 4.07 3.21 -10.89
N PRO A 103 4.67 2.62 -11.95
CA PRO A 103 4.88 1.17 -12.03
C PRO A 103 5.97 0.67 -11.08
N HIS A 104 6.66 1.58 -10.38
CA HIS A 104 7.71 1.27 -9.42
C HIS A 104 7.17 1.01 -8.01
N VAL A 105 5.87 1.23 -7.78
CA VAL A 105 5.24 1.00 -6.48
C VAL A 105 4.05 0.07 -6.64
N ALA A 106 4.01 -0.95 -5.79
CA ALA A 106 2.87 -1.84 -5.66
C ALA A 106 2.35 -1.86 -4.23
N ILE A 107 1.06 -2.16 -4.07
CA ILE A 107 0.44 -2.44 -2.78
C ILE A 107 -0.09 -3.87 -2.80
N VAL A 108 0.31 -4.66 -1.81
CA VAL A 108 -0.17 -6.02 -1.59
C VAL A 108 -1.01 -6.04 -0.33
N THR A 109 -2.26 -6.47 -0.45
CA THR A 109 -3.22 -6.57 0.65
C THR A 109 -3.38 -8.03 1.06
N PHE A 110 -3.10 -8.35 2.32
CA PHE A 110 -3.27 -9.66 2.93
C PHE A 110 -4.59 -9.76 3.70
N GLN A 111 -4.98 -10.99 4.04
CA GLN A 111 -6.16 -11.25 4.86
C GLN A 111 -6.02 -10.69 6.27
N THR A 112 -4.82 -10.73 6.85
CA THR A 112 -4.57 -10.26 8.22
C THR A 112 -3.32 -9.40 8.31
N ALA A 113 -3.29 -8.53 9.31
CA ALA A 113 -2.13 -7.71 9.63
C ALA A 113 -0.88 -8.53 9.99
N GLU A 114 -1.07 -9.69 10.61
CA GLU A 114 0.00 -10.61 10.96
C GLU A 114 0.69 -11.18 9.72
N MET A 115 -0.09 -11.59 8.71
CA MET A 115 0.45 -12.07 7.43
C MET A 115 1.24 -10.97 6.72
N ALA A 116 0.68 -9.76 6.64
CA ALA A 116 1.36 -8.62 6.03
C ALA A 116 2.69 -8.29 6.72
N ARG A 117 2.69 -8.26 8.05
CA ARG A 117 3.89 -7.96 8.84
C ARG A 117 4.96 -9.04 8.70
N SER A 118 4.57 -10.32 8.75
CA SER A 118 5.48 -11.44 8.55
C SER A 118 6.06 -11.47 7.13
N ALA A 119 5.22 -11.26 6.11
CA ALA A 119 5.65 -11.20 4.72
C ALA A 119 6.68 -10.08 4.51
N CYS A 120 6.43 -8.88 5.05
CA CYS A 120 7.35 -7.76 4.96
C CYS A 120 8.68 -8.02 5.69
N TYR A 121 8.64 -8.67 6.86
CA TYR A 121 9.84 -8.98 7.63
C TYR A 121 10.73 -9.99 6.90
N ILE A 122 10.12 -11.03 6.31
CA ILE A 122 10.84 -12.08 5.58
C ILE A 122 11.35 -11.58 4.23
N CYS A 123 10.52 -10.80 3.52
CA CYS A 123 10.80 -10.29 2.17
C CYS A 123 11.26 -8.83 2.19
N LYS A 124 12.05 -8.42 3.19
CA LYS A 124 12.46 -7.01 3.33
C LYS A 124 13.17 -6.50 2.06
N GLU A 125 14.06 -7.31 1.52
CA GLU A 125 14.70 -7.09 0.23
C GLU A 125 14.83 -8.44 -0.46
N PHE A 126 14.34 -8.54 -1.70
CA PHE A 126 14.37 -9.79 -2.44
C PHE A 126 14.84 -9.56 -3.87
N HIS A 127 15.80 -10.39 -4.27
CA HIS A 127 16.43 -10.35 -5.57
C HIS A 127 15.91 -11.51 -6.42
N PHE A 128 15.11 -11.18 -7.43
CA PHE A 128 14.78 -12.11 -8.51
C PHE A 128 15.80 -11.95 -9.64
N PRO A 129 15.94 -12.96 -10.52
CA PRO A 129 16.91 -12.90 -11.63
C PRO A 129 16.80 -11.64 -12.51
N ASN A 130 15.60 -11.07 -12.63
CA ASN A 130 15.32 -9.94 -13.51
C ASN A 130 14.79 -8.69 -12.78
N TYR A 131 14.59 -8.76 -11.46
CA TYR A 131 14.06 -7.63 -10.70
C TYR A 131 14.39 -7.69 -9.21
N THR A 132 14.52 -6.52 -8.60
CA THR A 132 14.66 -6.38 -7.14
C THR A 132 13.42 -5.73 -6.59
N ILE A 133 12.90 -6.29 -5.51
CA ILE A 133 11.85 -5.66 -4.72
C ILE A 133 12.34 -5.34 -3.31
N MET A 134 11.85 -4.23 -2.76
CA MET A 134 11.97 -3.91 -1.35
C MET A 134 10.58 -3.77 -0.76
N CYS A 135 10.34 -4.40 0.39
CA CYS A 135 9.06 -4.33 1.07
C CYS A 135 9.17 -3.45 2.30
N SER A 136 8.17 -2.59 2.51
CA SER A 136 7.97 -1.99 3.82
C SER A 136 6.51 -1.97 4.26
N TYR A 137 6.34 -1.74 5.56
CA TYR A 137 5.08 -1.92 6.27
C TYR A 137 4.70 -0.63 7.00
N ILE A 138 3.41 -0.27 6.95
CA ILE A 138 2.89 0.93 7.62
C ILE A 138 2.39 0.56 9.02
N TYR A 139 3.16 0.95 10.03
CA TYR A 139 2.81 0.75 11.45
C TYR A 139 1.79 1.76 11.96
N ASN A 140 1.79 2.97 11.43
CA ASN A 140 0.85 4.01 11.77
C ASN A 140 0.62 4.88 10.52
N LEU A 141 -0.62 4.95 10.06
CA LEU A 141 -0.99 5.68 8.83
C LEU A 141 -0.78 7.19 8.96
N GLU A 142 -1.07 7.77 10.12
CA GLU A 142 -0.92 9.20 10.37
C GLU A 142 0.56 9.59 10.40
N ASP A 143 1.37 8.84 11.14
CA ASP A 143 2.82 9.05 11.20
C ASP A 143 3.46 8.87 9.82
N PHE A 144 3.03 7.84 9.07
CA PHE A 144 3.47 7.64 7.69
C PHE A 144 3.10 8.81 6.78
N PHE A 145 1.86 9.30 6.86
CA PHE A 145 1.40 10.45 6.08
C PHE A 145 2.20 11.72 6.44
N ILE A 146 2.32 12.03 7.74
CA ILE A 146 3.07 13.19 8.23
C ILE A 146 4.53 13.13 7.81
N LYS A 147 5.18 11.96 7.93
CA LYS A 147 6.58 11.78 7.49
C LYS A 147 6.74 11.94 5.99
N SER A 148 5.83 11.37 5.20
CA SER A 148 5.86 11.49 3.74
C SER A 148 5.76 12.96 3.31
N VAL A 149 4.88 13.72 3.95
CA VAL A 149 4.72 15.16 3.68
C VAL A 149 5.86 15.99 4.26
N ARG A 150 6.39 15.65 5.43
CA ARG A 150 7.53 16.37 6.02
C ARG A 150 8.78 16.20 5.16
N ASN A 151 9.09 14.98 4.74
CA ASN A 151 10.22 14.73 3.83
C ASN A 151 10.06 15.52 2.55
N PHE A 152 8.83 15.61 2.04
CA PHE A 152 8.48 16.46 0.90
C PHE A 152 8.78 17.96 1.15
N LEU A 153 8.30 18.55 2.26
CA LEU A 153 8.49 19.97 2.57
C LEU A 153 9.97 20.32 2.80
N ILE A 154 10.75 19.40 3.38
CA ILE A 154 12.18 19.60 3.64
C ILE A 154 13.01 19.51 2.34
N MET A 155 12.69 18.58 1.43
CA MET A 155 13.39 18.47 0.15
C MET A 155 13.17 19.70 -0.74
N ASP A 156 12.00 20.33 -0.67
CA ASP A 156 11.71 21.56 -1.41
C ASP A 156 12.48 22.78 -0.86
N ALA A 157 12.61 22.88 0.47
CA ALA A 157 13.44 23.90 1.13
C ALA A 157 14.95 23.74 0.82
N ALA A 158 15.42 22.50 0.70
CA ALA A 158 16.81 22.22 0.32
C ALA A 158 17.08 22.57 -1.16
N ASN A 159 16.13 22.31 -2.07
CA ASN A 159 16.31 22.61 -3.50
C ASN A 159 16.13 24.10 -3.83
N SER A 160 15.35 24.84 -3.04
CA SER A 160 15.17 26.30 -3.20
C SER A 160 16.29 27.15 -2.59
N SER A 161 17.18 26.56 -1.78
CA SER A 161 18.36 27.24 -1.23
C SER A 161 19.63 27.10 -2.09
N ILE A 162 19.54 26.35 -3.19
CA ILE A 162 20.63 26.12 -4.16
C ILE A 162 20.37 26.89 -5.48
N ALA A 163 19.26 27.63 -5.58
CA ALA A 163 18.88 28.45 -6.73
C ALA A 163 19.21 29.94 -6.53
#